data_AF-A0A960QAQ8-F1
#
_entry.id   AF-A0A960QAQ8-F1
#
_cell.length_a   1.000
_cell.length_b   1.000
_cell.length_c   1.000
_cell.angle_alpha   90.00
_cell.angle_beta   90.00
_cell.angle_gamma   90.00
#
_symmetry.space_group_name_H-M   'P 1'
#
loop_
_entity.id
_entity.type
_entity.pdbx_description
1 polymer ?
#
loop_
_entity_poly.entity_id
_entity_poly.type
_entity_poly.pdbx_seq_one_letter_code
_entity_poly.pdbx_strand_id
1 'polypeptide(L)'
;MPETHRPRFERYVGIDYSGAETPASSLPGLRVFRAEGAGPALEVEPAGTRKYWTRRGIAEWLLARLTEGIPTLVGIDHGFSFPLAYFEKHGLPLEWPVFLEDFQRHWPTDDDRTYVDFVREGICGAGAERLGSSRWRRLTEIRAGGAKSVFHFDVPGSVAKSTHAGLPWLLFLRRRARLAVHFWPFDGWIPVPGRSLVAEIYPSRWNRDTPRGDRTLDQHDAYVAARWLQAADRGGALETCLEPDLTPEDKRVAAVEGWILGVD
;
A
#
# COMPACT_ATOMS: atom_id res chain seq x y z
N MET A 1 5.38 -0.15 37.86
CA MET A 1 4.57 -0.91 36.88
C MET A 1 4.90 -0.31 35.53
N PRO A 2 5.44 -1.06 34.55
CA PRO A 2 5.59 -0.50 33.21
C PRO A 2 4.18 -0.16 32.69
N GLU A 3 4.01 1.03 32.10
CA GLU A 3 2.73 1.42 31.50
C GLU A 3 2.30 0.33 30.52
N THR A 4 1.10 -0.22 30.72
CA THR A 4 0.57 -1.22 29.79
C THR A 4 0.22 -0.51 28.49
N HIS A 5 1.01 -0.76 27.45
CA HIS A 5 0.77 -0.23 26.11
C HIS A 5 -0.70 -0.41 25.70
N ARG A 6 -1.35 0.66 25.26
CA ARG A 6 -2.72 0.62 24.75
C ARG A 6 -2.65 0.60 23.21
N PRO A 7 -3.17 -0.45 22.55
CA PRO A 7 -3.23 -0.49 21.10
C PRO A 7 -3.95 0.74 20.55
N ARG A 8 -3.43 1.31 19.45
CA ARG A 8 -4.03 2.48 18.79
C ARG A 8 -5.18 2.11 17.87
N PHE A 9 -5.20 0.86 17.40
CA PHE A 9 -6.17 0.36 16.44
C PHE A 9 -6.94 -0.84 17.00
N GLU A 10 -8.16 -1.03 16.49
CA GLU A 10 -9.01 -2.17 16.85
C GLU A 10 -9.04 -3.21 15.73
N ARG A 11 -8.83 -2.78 14.49
CA ARG A 11 -8.88 -3.62 13.29
C ARG A 11 -7.59 -3.50 12.50
N TYR A 12 -7.08 -4.64 12.02
CA TYR A 12 -5.85 -4.74 11.25
C TYR A 12 -6.14 -5.44 9.94
N VAL A 13 -5.75 -4.83 8.82
CA VAL A 13 -6.00 -5.36 7.49
C VAL A 13 -4.69 -5.44 6.72
N GLY A 14 -4.35 -6.65 6.27
CA GLY A 14 -3.25 -6.89 5.36
C GLY A 14 -3.77 -7.21 3.97
N ILE A 15 -3.22 -6.56 2.94
CA ILE A 15 -3.64 -6.72 1.56
C ILE A 15 -2.44 -7.06 0.69
N ASP A 16 -2.47 -8.25 0.09
CA ASP A 16 -1.65 -8.57 -1.06
C ASP A 16 -2.33 -8.03 -2.32
N TYR A 17 -1.60 -7.25 -3.11
CA TYR A 17 -2.16 -6.42 -4.16
C TYR A 17 -1.62 -6.78 -5.53
N SER A 18 -2.52 -7.04 -6.48
CA SER A 18 -2.18 -7.42 -7.84
C SER A 18 -2.54 -6.32 -8.85
N GLY A 19 -1.57 -6.02 -9.71
CA GLY A 19 -1.76 -5.18 -10.89
C GLY A 19 -2.14 -5.94 -12.16
N ALA A 20 -2.49 -7.23 -12.06
CA ALA A 20 -2.91 -8.02 -13.21
C ALA A 20 -4.26 -7.54 -13.74
N GLU A 21 -4.44 -7.60 -15.06
CA GLU A 21 -5.69 -7.30 -15.75
C GLU A 21 -6.33 -5.93 -15.44
N THR A 22 -7.66 -5.82 -15.62
CA THR A 22 -8.47 -4.61 -15.38
C THR A 22 -8.83 -4.45 -13.90
N PRO A 23 -9.22 -3.24 -13.45
CA PRO A 23 -9.67 -3.03 -12.07
C PRO A 23 -10.95 -3.80 -11.70
N ALA A 24 -11.73 -4.27 -12.68
CA ALA A 24 -12.96 -5.02 -12.48
C ALA A 24 -12.77 -6.56 -12.57
N SER A 25 -11.57 -7.02 -12.95
CA SER A 25 -11.23 -8.45 -13.02
C SER A 25 -11.17 -9.06 -11.61
N SER A 26 -11.70 -10.30 -11.48
CA SER A 26 -11.66 -11.10 -10.25
C SER A 26 -10.34 -11.88 -10.17
N LEU A 27 -9.39 -11.43 -9.34
CA LEU A 27 -7.99 -11.87 -9.41
C LEU A 27 -7.57 -12.74 -8.22
N PRO A 28 -6.96 -13.92 -8.45
CA PRO A 28 -6.48 -14.78 -7.37
C PRO A 28 -5.31 -14.17 -6.57
N GLY A 29 -4.57 -13.22 -7.14
CA GLY A 29 -3.51 -12.47 -6.46
C GLY A 29 -4.01 -11.23 -5.71
N LEU A 30 -5.32 -11.09 -5.50
CA LEU A 30 -5.87 -10.08 -4.59
C LEU A 30 -6.39 -10.79 -3.35
N ARG A 31 -5.70 -10.58 -2.23
CA ARG A 31 -6.02 -11.22 -0.94
C ARG A 31 -6.14 -10.19 0.15
N VAL A 32 -7.16 -10.37 0.98
CA VAL A 32 -7.45 -9.49 2.11
C VAL A 32 -7.54 -10.36 3.35
N PHE A 33 -6.71 -10.08 4.34
CA PHE A 33 -6.83 -10.67 5.68
C PHE A 33 -7.14 -9.59 6.70
N ARG A 34 -7.99 -9.93 7.66
CA ARG A 34 -8.40 -9.03 8.74
C ARG A 34 -8.23 -9.71 10.09
N ALA A 35 -7.65 -9.00 11.04
CA ALA A 35 -7.70 -9.33 12.46
C ALA A 35 -8.45 -8.23 13.24
N GLU A 36 -9.14 -8.61 14.31
CA GLU A 36 -9.85 -7.69 15.20
C GLU A 36 -9.42 -7.93 16.65
N GLY A 37 -9.06 -6.86 17.37
CA GLY A 37 -8.54 -6.92 18.73
C GLY A 37 -7.35 -7.89 18.83
N ALA A 38 -7.44 -8.87 19.72
CA ALA A 38 -6.45 -9.95 19.87
C ALA A 38 -6.82 -11.23 19.10
N GLY A 39 -7.90 -11.21 18.31
CA GLY A 39 -8.38 -12.36 17.56
C GLY A 39 -7.43 -12.79 16.42
N PRO A 40 -7.67 -13.98 15.84
CA PRO A 40 -6.88 -14.45 14.71
C PRO A 40 -7.10 -13.57 13.47
N ALA A 41 -6.08 -13.53 12.59
CA ALA A 41 -6.26 -12.97 11.25
C ALA A 41 -6.97 -14.01 10.35
N LEU A 42 -8.08 -13.62 9.75
CA LEU A 42 -8.91 -14.45 8.88
C LEU A 42 -8.99 -13.83 7.48
N GLU A 43 -9.08 -14.67 6.44
CA GLU A 43 -9.30 -14.20 5.08
C GLU A 43 -10.70 -13.56 4.99
N VAL A 44 -10.78 -12.44 4.29
CA VAL A 44 -12.04 -11.76 3.98
C VAL A 44 -12.36 -12.05 2.53
N GLU A 45 -13.51 -12.65 2.29
CA GLU A 45 -13.99 -12.93 0.93
C GLU A 45 -14.67 -11.71 0.30
N PRO A 46 -14.61 -11.55 -1.03
CA PRO A 46 -15.36 -10.51 -1.73
C PRO A 46 -16.87 -10.71 -1.52
N ALA A 47 -17.63 -9.63 -1.46
CA ALA A 47 -19.08 -9.72 -1.42
C ALA A 47 -19.65 -10.24 -2.76
N GLY A 48 -20.68 -11.08 -2.69
CA GLY A 48 -21.46 -11.55 -3.85
C GLY A 48 -20.97 -12.89 -4.43
N THR A 49 -21.09 -13.06 -5.74
CA THR A 49 -20.83 -14.34 -6.44
C THR A 49 -19.41 -14.48 -6.99
N ARG A 50 -18.56 -13.46 -6.83
CA ARG A 50 -17.20 -13.49 -7.35
C ARG A 50 -16.34 -14.41 -6.48
N LYS A 51 -15.48 -15.19 -7.15
CA LYS A 51 -14.53 -16.08 -6.47
C LYS A 51 -13.40 -15.31 -5.78
N TYR A 52 -12.93 -14.22 -6.39
CA TYR A 52 -11.82 -13.43 -5.89
C TYR A 52 -12.12 -11.93 -5.91
N TRP A 53 -11.30 -11.17 -5.21
CA TRP A 53 -11.40 -9.72 -5.17
C TRP A 53 -11.11 -9.08 -6.53
N THR A 54 -11.69 -7.89 -6.73
CA THR A 54 -11.30 -6.95 -7.78
C THR A 54 -10.65 -5.74 -7.11
N ARG A 55 -9.81 -4.98 -7.82
CA ARG A 55 -9.21 -3.77 -7.25
C ARG A 55 -10.28 -2.74 -6.86
N ARG A 56 -11.29 -2.56 -7.71
CA ARG A 56 -12.48 -1.73 -7.40
C ARG A 56 -13.18 -2.21 -6.13
N GLY A 57 -13.43 -3.51 -6.03
CA GLY A 57 -14.11 -4.11 -4.88
C GLY A 57 -13.34 -3.92 -3.57
N ILE A 58 -12.01 -4.04 -3.60
CA ILE A 58 -11.16 -3.74 -2.44
C ILE A 58 -11.25 -2.27 -2.06
N ALA A 59 -11.16 -1.35 -3.03
CA ALA A 59 -11.21 0.09 -2.74
C ALA A 59 -12.56 0.52 -2.16
N GLU A 60 -13.68 0.02 -2.71
CA GLU A 60 -15.02 0.27 -2.20
C GLU A 60 -15.24 -0.35 -0.82
N TRP A 61 -14.76 -1.58 -0.62
CA TRP A 61 -14.81 -2.24 0.69
C TRP A 61 -13.98 -1.48 1.73
N LEU A 62 -12.75 -1.08 1.39
CA LEU A 62 -11.89 -0.28 2.25
C LEU A 62 -12.55 1.06 2.60
N LEU A 63 -13.12 1.77 1.63
CA LEU A 63 -13.82 3.02 1.88
C LEU A 63 -14.92 2.84 2.93
N ALA A 64 -15.73 1.78 2.79
CA ALA A 64 -16.77 1.48 3.76
C ALA A 64 -16.17 1.15 5.15
N ARG A 65 -15.15 0.30 5.23
CA ARG A 65 -14.51 -0.06 6.53
C ARG A 65 -13.84 1.13 7.22
N LEU A 66 -13.16 1.97 6.45
CA LEU A 66 -12.39 3.11 6.95
C LEU A 66 -13.28 4.27 7.43
N THR A 67 -14.56 4.27 7.08
CA THR A 67 -15.54 5.31 7.45
C THR A 67 -16.53 4.87 8.51
N GLU A 68 -16.39 3.65 9.05
CA GLU A 68 -17.26 3.10 10.12
C GLU A 68 -17.02 3.71 11.52
N GLY A 69 -15.97 4.52 11.69
CA GLY A 69 -15.57 5.04 12.99
C GLY A 69 -14.80 4.04 13.86
N ILE A 70 -14.41 2.89 13.31
CA ILE A 70 -13.52 1.91 13.97
C ILE A 70 -12.08 2.18 13.52
N PRO A 71 -11.16 2.56 14.42
CA PRO A 71 -9.76 2.79 14.08
C PRO A 71 -9.14 1.54 13.45
N THR A 72 -8.85 1.64 12.16
CA THR A 72 -8.36 0.52 11.34
C THR A 72 -6.96 0.82 10.82
N LEU A 73 -6.02 -0.10 11.02
CA LEU A 73 -4.68 -0.08 10.42
C LEU A 73 -4.65 -0.98 9.19
N VAL A 74 -4.39 -0.41 8.03
CA VAL A 74 -4.33 -1.10 6.74
C VAL A 74 -2.92 -1.04 6.18
N GLY A 75 -2.36 -2.21 5.84
CA GLY A 75 -1.15 -2.33 5.04
C GLY A 75 -1.48 -2.88 3.66
N ILE A 76 -0.96 -2.22 2.62
CA ILE A 76 -1.14 -2.64 1.22
C ILE A 76 0.22 -2.91 0.57
N ASP A 77 0.38 -4.07 -0.08
CA ASP A 77 1.62 -4.49 -0.74
C ASP A 77 1.80 -3.88 -2.13
N HIS A 78 1.99 -2.56 -2.18
CA HIS A 78 2.51 -1.84 -3.34
C HIS A 78 3.06 -0.47 -2.96
N GLY A 79 3.84 0.15 -3.84
CA GLY A 79 4.39 1.50 -3.65
C GLY A 79 3.30 2.56 -3.57
N PHE A 80 3.44 3.54 -2.66
CA PHE A 80 2.50 4.66 -2.56
C PHE A 80 2.95 5.93 -3.28
N SER A 81 4.22 6.00 -3.70
CA SER A 81 4.78 7.10 -4.50
C SER A 81 6.02 6.62 -5.25
N PHE A 82 6.69 7.53 -5.97
CA PHE A 82 7.83 7.26 -6.82
C PHE A 82 9.13 7.90 -6.29
N PRO A 83 10.31 7.47 -6.79
CA PRO A 83 11.59 8.10 -6.44
C PRO A 83 11.65 9.58 -6.85
N LEU A 84 12.40 10.41 -6.13
CA LEU A 84 12.59 11.84 -6.43
C LEU A 84 13.05 12.09 -7.87
N ALA A 85 13.89 11.21 -8.43
CA ALA A 85 14.33 11.30 -9.83
C ALA A 85 13.16 11.32 -10.84
N TYR A 86 12.02 10.72 -10.49
CA TYR A 86 10.80 10.80 -11.30
C TYR A 86 10.18 12.20 -11.25
N PHE A 87 10.07 12.78 -10.05
CA PHE A 87 9.53 14.13 -9.85
C PHE A 87 10.40 15.17 -10.56
N GLU A 88 11.71 15.07 -10.43
CA GLU A 88 12.68 15.96 -11.10
C GLU A 88 12.57 15.87 -12.63
N LYS A 89 12.55 14.66 -13.18
CA LYS A 89 12.45 14.45 -14.63
C LYS A 89 11.20 15.08 -15.23
N HIS A 90 10.07 14.97 -14.53
CA HIS A 90 8.76 15.40 -15.03
C HIS A 90 8.34 16.76 -14.52
N GLY A 91 9.19 17.46 -13.75
CA GLY A 91 8.91 18.78 -13.19
C GLY A 91 7.69 18.80 -12.26
N LEU A 92 7.46 17.71 -11.52
CA LEU A 92 6.29 17.58 -10.65
C LEU A 92 6.53 18.28 -9.31
N PRO A 93 5.51 18.97 -8.74
CA PRO A 93 5.54 19.40 -7.37
C PRO A 93 5.76 18.22 -6.41
N LEU A 94 6.50 18.45 -5.32
CA LEU A 94 6.80 17.44 -4.30
C LEU A 94 5.62 17.25 -3.32
N GLU A 95 4.40 17.32 -3.83
CA GLU A 95 3.16 17.22 -3.08
C GLU A 95 2.42 15.94 -3.49
N TRP A 96 2.30 15.00 -2.56
CA TRP A 96 1.72 13.69 -2.84
C TRP A 96 0.32 13.72 -3.47
N PRO A 97 -0.62 14.60 -3.04
CA PRO A 97 -1.92 14.70 -3.70
C PRO A 97 -1.81 15.11 -5.17
N VAL A 98 -0.94 16.08 -5.48
CA VAL A 98 -0.72 16.57 -6.85
C VAL A 98 -0.10 15.47 -7.70
N PHE A 99 0.85 14.72 -7.15
CA PHE A 99 1.42 13.54 -7.79
C PHE A 99 0.35 12.50 -8.14
N LEU A 100 -0.54 12.15 -7.22
CA LEU A 100 -1.59 11.16 -7.48
C LEU A 100 -2.54 11.61 -8.60
N GLU A 101 -2.90 12.90 -8.64
CA GLU A 101 -3.76 13.46 -9.67
C GLU A 101 -3.09 13.49 -11.04
N ASP A 102 -1.83 13.92 -11.09
CA ASP A 102 -1.02 13.86 -12.30
C ASP A 102 -0.85 12.40 -12.76
N PHE A 103 -0.54 11.48 -11.85
CA PHE A 103 -0.38 10.07 -12.15
C PHE A 103 -1.67 9.48 -12.75
N GLN A 104 -2.83 9.64 -12.11
CA GLN A 104 -4.11 9.14 -12.61
C GLN A 104 -4.43 9.68 -14.02
N ARG A 105 -4.11 10.96 -14.29
CA ARG A 105 -4.36 11.56 -15.61
C ARG A 105 -3.60 10.84 -16.74
N HIS A 106 -2.38 10.38 -16.48
CA HIS A 106 -1.55 9.72 -17.48
C HIS A 106 -1.66 8.19 -17.43
N TRP A 107 -1.94 7.64 -16.25
CA TRP A 107 -2.13 6.23 -15.94
C TRP A 107 -3.53 5.98 -15.35
N PRO A 108 -4.61 6.04 -16.16
CA PRO A 108 -5.99 5.89 -15.70
C PRO A 108 -6.36 4.41 -15.47
N THR A 109 -5.58 3.70 -14.65
CA THR A 109 -5.74 2.25 -14.42
C THR A 109 -6.89 1.89 -13.47
N ASP A 110 -7.66 2.87 -13.04
CA ASP A 110 -8.96 2.72 -12.38
C ASP A 110 -10.14 2.67 -13.37
N ASP A 111 -9.93 2.99 -14.65
CA ASP A 111 -10.91 2.84 -15.72
C ASP A 111 -11.19 1.36 -16.04
N ASP A 112 -12.45 1.03 -16.31
CA ASP A 112 -13.03 -0.33 -16.39
C ASP A 112 -12.29 -1.28 -17.33
N ARG A 113 -11.64 -0.74 -18.37
CA ARG A 113 -10.99 -1.51 -19.44
C ARG A 113 -9.49 -1.33 -19.51
N THR A 114 -8.89 -0.67 -18.52
CA THR A 114 -7.49 -0.28 -18.57
C THR A 114 -6.59 -1.27 -17.83
N TYR A 115 -5.65 -1.86 -18.58
CA TYR A 115 -4.55 -2.66 -18.06
C TYR A 115 -3.33 -1.76 -17.85
N VAL A 116 -2.48 -2.08 -16.88
CA VAL A 116 -1.17 -1.42 -16.73
C VAL A 116 -0.36 -1.53 -18.01
N ASP A 117 -0.36 -2.72 -18.63
CA ASP A 117 0.38 -2.99 -19.86
C ASP A 117 -0.14 -2.15 -21.04
N PHE A 118 -1.46 -1.95 -21.15
CA PHE A 118 -2.04 -1.12 -22.21
C PHE A 118 -1.60 0.34 -22.12
N VAL A 119 -1.51 0.88 -20.90
CA VAL A 119 -0.99 2.25 -20.71
C VAL A 119 0.49 2.34 -21.06
N ARG A 120 1.27 1.33 -20.64
CA ARG A 120 2.71 1.25 -20.90
C ARG A 120 3.02 1.13 -22.39
N GLU A 121 2.21 0.38 -23.12
CA GLU A 121 2.34 0.15 -24.57
C GLU A 121 1.73 1.28 -25.41
N GLY A 122 1.14 2.30 -24.78
CA GLY A 122 0.54 3.44 -25.46
C GLY A 122 -0.79 3.13 -26.15
N ILE A 123 -1.46 2.03 -25.77
CA ILE A 123 -2.77 1.64 -26.30
C ILE A 123 -3.87 2.57 -25.74
N CYS A 124 -3.75 2.98 -24.47
CA CYS A 124 -4.63 3.96 -23.84
C CYS A 124 -3.87 4.83 -22.82
N GLY A 125 -4.52 5.88 -22.31
CA GLY A 125 -3.87 6.83 -21.40
C GLY A 125 -2.73 7.60 -22.07
N ALA A 126 -1.84 8.15 -21.24
CA ALA A 126 -0.68 8.94 -21.67
C ALA A 126 0.59 8.51 -20.93
N GLY A 127 0.73 7.21 -20.64
CA GLY A 127 1.84 6.67 -19.84
C GLY A 127 3.24 6.99 -20.39
N ALA A 128 3.37 7.15 -21.71
CA ALA A 128 4.61 7.54 -22.38
C ALA A 128 5.16 8.90 -21.88
N GLU A 129 4.28 9.83 -21.50
CA GLU A 129 4.65 11.14 -20.95
C GLU A 129 5.11 11.06 -19.48
N ARG A 130 4.91 9.90 -18.85
CA ARG A 130 5.12 9.66 -17.42
C ARG A 130 5.89 8.37 -17.15
N LEU A 131 6.88 8.08 -18.00
CA LEU A 131 7.76 6.92 -17.86
C LEU A 131 8.86 7.13 -16.82
N GLY A 132 9.09 6.08 -16.04
CA GLY A 132 10.21 5.97 -15.10
C GLY A 132 11.41 5.18 -15.65
N SER A 133 12.30 4.79 -14.75
CA SER A 133 13.45 3.92 -15.03
C SER A 133 13.54 2.83 -13.98
N SER A 134 13.76 1.58 -14.39
CA SER A 134 13.95 0.44 -13.48
C SER A 134 15.17 0.58 -12.56
N ARG A 135 16.07 1.53 -12.86
CA ARG A 135 17.24 1.86 -12.03
C ARG A 135 16.93 2.84 -10.90
N TRP A 136 15.82 3.58 -10.99
CA TRP A 136 15.43 4.51 -9.93
C TRP A 136 14.76 3.75 -8.81
N ARG A 137 15.39 3.79 -7.64
CA ARG A 137 14.84 3.21 -6.42
C ARG A 137 14.56 4.32 -5.42
N ARG A 138 13.49 4.16 -4.66
CA ARG A 138 13.21 5.00 -3.50
C ARG A 138 14.20 4.69 -2.39
N LEU A 139 14.44 5.63 -1.50
CA LEU A 139 15.30 5.44 -0.34
C LEU A 139 14.84 4.24 0.50
N THR A 140 13.53 4.09 0.69
CA THR A 140 12.95 2.96 1.42
C THR A 140 13.24 1.61 0.75
N GLU A 141 13.27 1.56 -0.59
CA GLU A 141 13.59 0.35 -1.34
C GLU A 141 15.07 -0.02 -1.22
N ILE A 142 15.95 0.99 -1.18
CA ILE A 142 17.38 0.81 -0.95
C ILE A 142 17.62 0.25 0.46
N ARG A 143 17.00 0.84 1.50
CA ARG A 143 17.13 0.40 2.90
C ARG A 143 16.54 -0.99 3.13
N ALA A 144 15.42 -1.31 2.48
CA ALA A 144 14.81 -2.64 2.59
C ALA A 144 15.69 -3.78 2.03
N GLY A 145 16.70 -3.47 1.20
CA GLY A 145 17.68 -4.41 0.64
C GLY A 145 17.16 -5.33 -0.48
N GLY A 146 15.93 -5.86 -0.34
CA GLY A 146 15.30 -6.77 -1.30
C GLY A 146 14.24 -6.12 -2.22
N ALA A 147 13.72 -4.96 -1.84
CA ALA A 147 12.67 -4.29 -2.59
C ALA A 147 13.17 -3.78 -3.94
N LYS A 148 12.36 -3.98 -4.97
CA LYS A 148 12.65 -3.56 -6.34
C LYS A 148 12.06 -2.18 -6.61
N SER A 149 12.61 -1.50 -7.61
CA SER A 149 12.02 -0.29 -8.16
C SER A 149 10.57 -0.52 -8.60
N VAL A 150 9.70 0.44 -8.29
CA VAL A 150 8.34 0.56 -8.83
C VAL A 150 8.26 0.58 -10.37
N PHE A 151 9.38 0.74 -11.07
CA PHE A 151 9.48 0.69 -12.54
C PHE A 151 10.11 -0.59 -13.07
N HIS A 152 10.42 -1.57 -12.22
CA HIS A 152 11.03 -2.82 -12.64
C HIS A 152 9.95 -3.85 -13.00
N PHE A 153 9.26 -3.66 -14.12
CA PHE A 153 8.17 -4.55 -14.53
C PHE A 153 8.62 -5.96 -14.94
N ASP A 154 7.67 -6.90 -14.91
CA ASP A 154 7.77 -8.25 -15.51
C ASP A 154 8.95 -9.10 -15.01
N VAL A 155 9.35 -8.90 -13.74
CA VAL A 155 10.33 -9.75 -13.05
C VAL A 155 9.77 -10.33 -11.76
N PRO A 156 10.23 -11.52 -11.32
CA PRO A 156 9.78 -12.12 -10.06
C PRO A 156 9.97 -11.19 -8.85
N GLY A 157 8.95 -11.08 -8.00
CA GLY A 157 8.97 -10.23 -6.81
C GLY A 157 8.92 -8.73 -7.12
N SER A 158 8.45 -8.33 -8.30
CA SER A 158 8.20 -6.93 -8.63
C SER A 158 6.79 -6.49 -8.24
N VAL A 159 6.71 -5.29 -7.64
CA VAL A 159 5.47 -4.59 -7.34
C VAL A 159 5.14 -3.50 -8.36
N ALA A 160 5.83 -3.47 -9.51
CA ALA A 160 5.66 -2.38 -10.48
C ALA A 160 4.21 -2.30 -11.01
N LYS A 161 3.63 -3.44 -11.42
CA LYS A 161 2.23 -3.47 -11.88
C LYS A 161 1.25 -3.16 -10.75
N SER A 162 1.45 -3.73 -9.56
CA SER A 162 0.55 -3.48 -8.42
C SER A 162 0.57 -2.01 -8.00
N THR A 163 1.74 -1.39 -7.99
CA THR A 163 1.92 0.05 -7.74
C THR A 163 1.17 0.88 -8.77
N HIS A 164 1.44 0.67 -10.07
CA HIS A 164 0.81 1.47 -11.12
C HIS A 164 -0.71 1.27 -11.16
N ALA A 165 -1.18 0.06 -10.87
CA ALA A 165 -2.61 -0.23 -10.78
C ALA A 165 -3.27 0.30 -9.49
N GLY A 166 -2.50 0.51 -8.42
CA GLY A 166 -2.97 0.86 -7.07
C GLY A 166 -3.04 2.36 -6.79
N LEU A 167 -2.13 3.16 -7.36
CA LEU A 167 -2.06 4.60 -7.10
C LEU A 167 -3.39 5.35 -7.36
N PRO A 168 -4.13 5.11 -8.47
CA PRO A 168 -5.43 5.76 -8.66
C PRO A 168 -6.47 5.38 -7.60
N TRP A 169 -6.38 4.20 -6.99
CA TRP A 169 -7.25 3.77 -5.89
C TRP A 169 -6.88 4.43 -4.56
N LEU A 170 -5.60 4.75 -4.33
CA LEU A 170 -5.22 5.61 -3.21
C LEU A 170 -5.83 7.01 -3.35
N LEU A 171 -5.82 7.57 -4.57
CA LEU A 171 -6.49 8.84 -4.86
C LEU A 171 -8.01 8.75 -4.64
N PHE A 172 -8.64 7.65 -5.08
CA PHE A 172 -10.05 7.38 -4.84
C PHE A 172 -10.39 7.41 -3.34
N LEU A 173 -9.59 6.73 -2.51
CA LEU A 173 -9.78 6.68 -1.05
C LEU A 173 -9.52 8.04 -0.43
N ARG A 174 -8.43 8.71 -0.80
CA ARG A 174 -8.08 10.04 -0.30
C ARG A 174 -9.19 11.05 -0.55
N ARG A 175 -9.75 11.10 -1.76
CA ARG A 175 -10.83 12.03 -2.12
C ARG A 175 -12.10 11.80 -1.29
N ARG A 176 -12.38 10.57 -0.87
CA ARG A 176 -13.64 10.19 -0.20
C ARG A 176 -13.54 10.03 1.31
N ALA A 177 -12.35 9.78 1.85
CA ALA A 177 -12.14 9.46 3.27
C ALA A 177 -11.06 10.32 3.95
N ARG A 178 -10.64 11.45 3.35
CA ARG A 178 -9.54 12.31 3.85
C ARG A 178 -9.63 12.67 5.33
N LEU A 179 -10.84 12.88 5.85
CA LEU A 179 -11.05 13.29 7.23
C LEU A 179 -10.97 12.13 8.22
N ALA A 180 -11.22 10.90 7.76
CA ALA A 180 -11.27 9.70 8.57
C ALA A 180 -9.95 8.89 8.54
N VAL A 181 -9.13 9.10 7.51
CA VAL A 181 -7.96 8.27 7.22
C VAL A 181 -6.68 9.09 7.15
N HIS A 182 -5.64 8.58 7.80
CA HIS A 182 -4.27 9.05 7.71
C HIS A 182 -3.49 8.20 6.70
N PHE A 183 -3.00 8.79 5.61
CA PHE A 183 -2.13 8.10 4.66
C PHE A 183 -0.67 8.34 5.06
N TRP A 184 -0.05 7.34 5.67
CA TRP A 184 1.30 7.44 6.19
C TRP A 184 2.34 7.17 5.08
N PRO A 185 3.47 7.93 5.01
CA PRO A 185 3.83 9.08 5.86
C PRO A 185 3.34 10.45 5.32
N PHE A 186 2.60 10.48 4.21
CA PHE A 186 2.26 11.71 3.47
C PHE A 186 1.39 12.72 4.22
N ASP A 187 0.53 12.25 5.13
CA ASP A 187 -0.27 13.13 6.01
C ASP A 187 0.47 13.46 7.33
N GLY A 188 1.74 13.07 7.44
CA GLY A 188 2.60 13.24 8.61
C GLY A 188 3.10 11.91 9.17
N TRP A 189 4.23 11.95 9.88
CA TRP A 189 4.85 10.77 10.48
C TRP A 189 4.06 10.22 11.67
N ILE A 190 3.48 11.12 12.48
CA ILE A 190 2.73 10.76 13.68
C ILE A 190 1.23 10.86 13.38
N PRO A 191 0.50 9.74 13.29
CA PRO A 191 -0.93 9.77 13.04
C PRO A 191 -1.71 10.28 14.26
N VAL A 192 -2.79 11.00 13.99
CA VAL A 192 -3.72 11.46 15.04
C VAL A 192 -4.44 10.25 15.66
N PRO A 193 -4.47 10.11 16.99
CA PRO A 193 -5.19 9.02 17.65
C PRO A 193 -6.66 8.92 17.23
N GLY A 194 -7.18 7.69 17.12
CA GLY A 194 -8.57 7.41 16.76
C GLY A 194 -8.88 7.51 15.26
N ARG A 195 -7.93 7.92 14.41
CA ARG A 195 -8.08 7.84 12.95
C ARG A 195 -7.59 6.49 12.43
N SER A 196 -8.21 6.03 11.34
CA SER A 196 -7.67 4.89 10.60
C SER A 196 -6.39 5.29 9.88
N LEU A 197 -5.50 4.33 9.65
CA LEU A 197 -4.21 4.52 8.99
C LEU A 197 -4.08 3.58 7.80
N VAL A 198 -3.60 4.11 6.68
CA VAL A 198 -3.23 3.32 5.50
C VAL A 198 -1.74 3.54 5.24
N ALA A 199 -0.98 2.45 5.16
CA ALA A 199 0.46 2.46 4.92
C ALA A 199 0.88 1.44 3.85
N GLU A 200 1.98 1.76 3.20
CA GLU A 200 2.73 0.81 2.37
C GLU A 200 3.43 -0.22 3.28
N ILE A 201 3.39 -1.48 2.87
CA ILE A 201 4.06 -2.60 3.56
C ILE A 201 4.86 -3.45 2.57
N TYR A 202 5.71 -4.32 3.10
CA TYR A 202 6.48 -5.28 2.30
C TYR A 202 6.51 -6.65 2.99
N PRO A 203 5.49 -7.51 2.74
CA PRO A 203 5.28 -8.78 3.45
C PRO A 203 6.46 -9.75 3.42
N SER A 204 7.28 -9.69 2.35
CA SER A 204 8.50 -10.49 2.21
C SER A 204 9.47 -10.36 3.40
N ARG A 205 9.39 -9.28 4.18
CA ARG A 205 10.17 -9.10 5.42
C ARG A 205 9.72 -10.02 6.55
N TRP A 206 8.45 -10.39 6.59
CA TRP A 206 7.82 -11.09 7.72
C TRP A 206 7.47 -12.55 7.40
N ASN A 207 7.43 -12.91 6.12
CA ASN A 207 7.11 -14.26 5.66
C ASN A 207 7.96 -15.36 6.31
N ARG A 208 9.25 -15.12 6.52
CA ARG A 208 10.17 -16.14 7.03
C ARG A 208 9.88 -16.56 8.47
N ASP A 209 9.25 -15.68 9.24
CA ASP A 209 9.02 -15.89 10.67
C ASP A 209 7.64 -16.50 10.96
N THR A 210 6.83 -16.71 9.91
CA THR A 210 5.46 -17.22 10.04
C THR A 210 5.27 -18.48 9.19
N PRO A 211 4.85 -19.62 9.76
CA PRO A 211 4.57 -20.82 8.99
C PRO A 211 3.51 -20.59 7.91
N ARG A 212 3.77 -21.00 6.66
CA ARG A 212 2.82 -20.81 5.55
C ARG A 212 1.54 -21.63 5.72
N GLY A 213 1.66 -22.89 6.11
CA GLY A 213 0.52 -23.82 6.14
C GLY A 213 0.01 -24.14 4.74
N ASP A 214 -1.31 -24.21 4.60
CA ASP A 214 -2.05 -24.51 3.37
C ASP A 214 -2.32 -23.29 2.47
N ARG A 215 -2.01 -22.08 2.95
CA ARG A 215 -2.16 -20.82 2.21
C ARG A 215 -1.31 -20.80 0.93
N THR A 216 -1.86 -20.20 -0.12
CA THR A 216 -1.08 -19.75 -1.29
C THR A 216 -0.07 -18.67 -0.88
N LEU A 217 0.87 -18.34 -1.77
CA LEU A 217 1.83 -17.25 -1.52
C LEU A 217 1.09 -15.92 -1.28
N ASP A 218 0.21 -15.54 -2.20
CA ASP A 218 -0.63 -14.34 -2.10
C ASP A 218 -1.45 -14.28 -0.79
N GLN A 219 -2.05 -15.42 -0.38
CA GLN A 219 -2.79 -15.49 0.89
C GLN A 219 -1.87 -15.33 2.09
N HIS A 220 -0.66 -15.89 2.00
CA HIS A 220 0.32 -15.81 3.07
C HIS A 220 0.82 -14.38 3.25
N ASP A 221 1.12 -13.66 2.16
CA ASP A 221 1.58 -12.27 2.18
C ASP A 221 0.56 -11.35 2.87
N ALA A 222 -0.71 -11.45 2.47
CA ALA A 222 -1.80 -10.72 3.12
C ALA A 222 -1.99 -11.11 4.60
N TYR A 223 -1.89 -12.40 4.92
CA TYR A 223 -2.01 -12.89 6.29
C TYR A 223 -0.91 -12.37 7.20
N VAL A 224 0.37 -12.49 6.80
CA VAL A 224 1.49 -12.06 7.63
C VAL A 224 1.46 -10.55 7.82
N ALA A 225 1.01 -9.80 6.81
CA ALA A 225 0.78 -8.37 6.93
C ALA A 225 -0.23 -8.04 8.03
N ALA A 226 -1.43 -8.63 7.98
CA ALA A 226 -2.45 -8.41 9.00
C ALA A 226 -1.96 -8.78 10.41
N ARG A 227 -1.24 -9.90 10.53
CA ARG A 227 -0.68 -10.38 11.80
C ARG A 227 0.44 -9.50 12.33
N TRP A 228 1.34 -9.04 11.46
CA TRP A 228 2.45 -8.17 11.86
C TRP A 228 1.92 -6.82 12.32
N LEU A 229 0.99 -6.22 11.57
CA LEU A 229 0.34 -4.95 11.96
C LEU A 229 -0.33 -5.06 13.33
N GLN A 230 -1.08 -6.15 13.55
CA GLN A 230 -1.71 -6.44 14.84
C GLN A 230 -0.67 -6.60 15.96
N ALA A 231 0.38 -7.38 15.73
CA ALA A 231 1.40 -7.64 16.75
C ALA A 231 2.20 -6.37 17.08
N ALA A 232 2.57 -5.58 16.07
CA ALA A 232 3.31 -4.34 16.23
C ALA A 232 2.50 -3.30 17.02
N ASP A 233 1.22 -3.10 16.67
CA ASP A 233 0.38 -2.15 17.40
C ASP A 233 0.12 -2.62 18.83
N ARG A 234 -0.21 -3.90 19.04
CA ARG A 234 -0.55 -4.40 20.39
C ARG A 234 0.65 -4.57 21.30
N GLY A 235 1.84 -4.81 20.72
CA GLY A 235 3.10 -4.94 21.44
C GLY A 235 3.84 -3.61 21.65
N GLY A 236 3.33 -2.50 21.12
CA GLY A 236 3.95 -1.16 21.24
C GLY A 236 5.05 -0.86 20.22
N ALA A 237 5.48 -1.84 19.42
CA ALA A 237 6.53 -1.65 18.43
C ALA A 237 6.10 -0.73 17.26
N LEU A 238 4.80 -0.58 17.02
CA LEU A 238 4.29 0.27 15.93
C LEU A 238 4.73 1.73 16.05
N GLU A 239 4.90 2.26 17.26
CA GLU A 239 5.32 3.65 17.46
C GLU A 239 6.70 3.91 16.87
N THR A 240 7.66 3.01 17.13
CA THR A 240 8.98 3.06 16.52
C THR A 240 8.91 2.88 15.00
N CYS A 241 8.04 2.01 14.50
CA CYS A 241 7.90 1.80 13.05
C CYS A 241 7.31 3.02 12.32
N LEU A 242 6.48 3.83 12.98
CA LEU A 242 5.91 5.06 12.44
C LEU A 242 6.91 6.24 12.46
N GLU A 243 7.99 6.11 13.23
CA GLU A 243 9.06 7.09 13.35
C GLU A 243 10.44 6.43 13.16
N PRO A 244 10.76 5.97 11.94
CA PRO A 244 12.06 5.35 11.66
C PRO A 244 13.22 6.31 11.92
N ASP A 245 14.38 5.76 12.27
CA ASP A 245 15.63 6.50 12.51
C ASP A 245 16.23 7.00 11.19
N LEU A 246 15.62 8.07 10.70
CA LEU A 246 15.99 8.76 9.48
C LEU A 246 16.60 10.13 9.83
N THR A 247 17.65 10.50 9.10
CA THR A 247 18.17 11.87 9.16
C THR A 247 17.09 12.86 8.74
N PRO A 248 17.16 14.15 9.14
CA PRO A 248 16.21 15.16 8.69
C PRO A 248 16.15 15.31 7.15
N GLU A 249 17.24 14.99 6.46
CA GLU A 249 17.27 14.95 4.99
C GLU A 249 16.50 13.75 4.44
N ASP A 250 16.77 12.56 4.95
CA ASP A 250 16.08 11.34 4.55
C ASP A 250 14.57 11.41 4.86
N LYS A 251 14.16 12.03 5.98
CA LYS A 251 12.74 12.27 6.28
C LYS A 251 12.08 13.18 5.26
N ARG A 252 12.79 14.18 4.72
CA ARG A 252 12.26 15.05 3.65
C ARG A 252 12.10 14.29 2.34
N VAL A 253 13.06 13.43 2.00
CA VAL A 253 12.97 12.55 0.81
C VAL A 253 11.81 11.57 0.95
N ALA A 254 11.72 10.86 2.09
CA ALA A 254 10.67 9.89 2.37
C ALA A 254 9.26 10.49 2.46
N ALA A 255 9.13 11.77 2.82
CA ALA A 255 7.85 12.48 2.78
C ALA A 255 7.32 12.65 1.33
N VAL A 256 8.19 12.55 0.32
CA VAL A 256 7.83 12.60 -1.10
C VAL A 256 7.73 11.20 -1.70
N GLU A 257 8.73 10.36 -1.47
CA GLU A 257 8.83 9.02 -2.05
C GLU A 257 7.93 7.98 -1.34
N GLY A 258 7.48 8.27 -0.13
CA GLY A 258 6.85 7.31 0.76
C GLY A 258 7.87 6.46 1.51
N TRP A 259 7.35 5.64 2.43
CA TRP A 259 8.15 4.72 3.23
C TRP A 259 7.40 3.41 3.45
N ILE A 260 8.12 2.29 3.40
CA ILE A 260 7.60 0.98 3.78
C ILE A 260 7.58 0.89 5.31
N LEU A 261 6.42 0.64 5.89
CA LEU A 261 6.28 0.53 7.35
C LEU A 261 7.15 -0.61 7.91
N GLY A 262 7.96 -0.31 8.94
CA GLY A 262 8.87 -1.28 9.56
C GLY A 262 10.20 -1.51 8.81
N VAL A 263 10.57 -0.60 7.90
CA VAL A 263 11.94 -0.47 7.39
C VAL A 263 12.68 0.58 8.21
N ASP A 264 13.82 0.18 8.78
CA ASP A 264 14.77 1.07 9.44
C ASP A 264 15.79 1.61 8.45
#